data_AF-A0A7I7ZK99-F1
#
_entry.id   AF-A0A7I7ZK99-F1
#
_cell.length_a   1.000
_cell.length_b   1.000
_cell.length_c   1.000
_cell.angle_alpha   90.00
_cell.angle_beta   90.00
_cell.angle_gamma   90.00
#
_symmetry.space_group_name_H-M   'P 1'
#
loop_
_entity.id
_entity.type
_entity.pdbx_description
1 polymer ?
#
loop_
_entity_poly.entity_id
_entity_poly.type
_entity_poly.pdbx_seq_one_letter_code
_entity_poly.pdbx_strand_id
1 'polypeptide(L)'
;MKVRVIAGVVVVIALYITTIALYASTGLGHPSQLSEATPTTDGTTVTIDLNEVHSVKGDMVANVTVVPGPALLDPQTHGLLEDLSVAVQSAVTPTRRTWTKGMVPDVFPVALILSGDPGGYPFDRYRSGPITVELFRGASHVPIRVTPAFFDRVPGWMFHTPADRNGAIPGVHRVDAQRSPSTAAFAAVLVGALITIATLGAVVAVQTARNRRRFQPPMTTWFAAMLFAVVPLRNALPDAPPIGTWIDVSVVLWVIVILVASMSLYITCWWRHLKPE
;
A
#
# COMPACT_ATOMS: atom_id res chain seq x y z
N MET A 1 -3.96 26.11 32.66
CA MET A 1 -4.57 24.77 32.38
C MET A 1 -5.41 24.78 31.11
N LYS A 2 -6.33 25.73 30.93
CA LYS A 2 -7.17 25.88 29.72
C LYS A 2 -6.35 25.94 28.41
N VAL A 3 -5.27 26.72 28.37
CA VAL A 3 -4.40 26.86 27.17
C VAL A 3 -3.79 25.53 26.72
N ARG A 4 -3.37 24.66 27.64
CA ARG A 4 -2.77 23.35 27.31
C ARG A 4 -3.79 22.37 26.75
N VAL A 5 -5.01 22.39 27.27
CA VAL A 5 -6.12 21.56 26.78
C VAL A 5 -6.57 22.03 25.40
N ILE A 6 -6.70 23.35 25.22
CA ILE A 6 -7.03 23.94 23.92
C ILE A 6 -5.96 23.60 22.88
N ALA A 7 -4.68 23.72 23.23
CA ALA A 7 -3.58 23.34 22.33
C ALA A 7 -3.65 21.86 21.92
N GLY A 8 -3.93 20.95 22.84
CA GLY A 8 -4.08 19.52 22.53
C GLY A 8 -5.26 19.25 21.58
N VAL A 9 -6.42 19.86 21.83
CA VAL A 9 -7.60 19.73 20.97
C VAL A 9 -7.33 20.29 19.57
N VAL A 10 -6.66 21.44 19.47
CA VAL A 10 -6.29 22.04 18.18
C VAL A 10 -5.34 21.13 17.40
N VAL A 11 -4.37 20.48 18.05
CA VAL A 11 -3.46 19.52 17.39
C VAL A 11 -4.23 18.32 16.84
N VAL A 12 -5.17 17.77 17.61
CA VAL A 12 -6.00 16.64 17.15
C VAL A 12 -6.87 17.03 15.95
N ILE A 13 -7.52 18.20 16.01
CA ILE A 13 -8.34 18.72 14.91
C ILE A 13 -7.47 18.97 13.68
N ALA A 14 -6.29 19.56 13.84
CA ALA A 14 -5.35 19.80 12.74
C ALA A 14 -4.87 18.49 12.11
N LEU A 15 -4.52 17.47 12.91
CA LEU A 15 -4.17 16.14 12.42
C LEU A 15 -5.32 15.49 11.64
N TYR A 16 -6.54 15.59 12.16
CA TYR A 16 -7.74 15.06 11.50
C TYR A 16 -8.00 15.73 10.15
N ILE A 17 -8.02 17.07 10.11
CA ILE A 17 -8.23 17.84 8.87
C ILE A 17 -7.12 17.55 7.86
N THR A 18 -5.86 17.50 8.30
CA THR A 18 -4.71 17.19 7.43
C THR A 18 -4.85 15.80 6.82
N THR A 19 -5.25 14.80 7.62
CA THR A 19 -5.44 13.43 7.16
C THR A 19 -6.56 13.36 6.10
N ILE A 20 -7.68 14.04 6.32
CA ILE A 20 -8.79 14.10 5.35
C ILE A 20 -8.38 14.85 4.08
N ALA A 21 -7.68 15.96 4.20
CA ALA A 21 -7.22 16.75 3.05
C ALA A 21 -6.26 15.93 2.18
N LEU A 22 -5.33 15.18 2.80
CA LEU A 22 -4.43 14.26 2.10
C LEU A 22 -5.18 13.07 1.48
N TYR A 23 -6.20 12.54 2.15
CA TYR A 23 -7.05 11.49 1.58
C TYR A 23 -7.84 11.99 0.36
N ALA A 24 -8.43 13.18 0.45
CA ALA A 24 -9.14 13.81 -0.65
C ALA A 24 -8.22 14.14 -1.84
N SER A 25 -6.98 14.56 -1.60
CA SER A 25 -6.02 14.83 -2.68
C SER A 25 -5.56 13.56 -3.41
N THR A 26 -5.71 12.38 -2.81
CA THR A 26 -5.45 11.08 -3.47
C THR A 26 -6.61 10.55 -4.31
N GLY A 27 -7.56 11.41 -4.69
CA GLY A 27 -8.65 11.04 -5.60
C GLY A 27 -9.75 10.18 -4.97
N LEU A 28 -9.83 10.12 -3.63
CA LEU A 28 -10.85 9.39 -2.87
C LEU A 28 -10.95 7.88 -3.23
N GLY A 29 -9.90 7.29 -3.81
CA GLY A 29 -9.92 5.90 -4.28
C GLY A 29 -10.66 5.68 -5.60
N HIS A 30 -10.93 6.72 -6.39
CA HIS A 30 -11.46 6.55 -7.75
C HIS A 30 -10.39 5.95 -8.66
N PRO A 31 -10.77 5.02 -9.55
CA PRO A 31 -9.84 4.49 -10.54
C PRO A 31 -9.24 5.61 -11.37
N SER A 32 -7.92 5.70 -11.41
CA SER A 32 -7.22 6.70 -12.24
C SER A 32 -6.69 6.05 -13.51
N GLN A 33 -6.97 6.68 -14.64
CA GLN A 33 -6.45 6.22 -15.93
C GLN A 33 -5.00 6.71 -16.06
N LEU A 34 -4.05 5.77 -16.04
CA LEU A 34 -2.62 6.06 -16.07
C LEU A 34 -2.10 6.22 -17.49
N SER A 35 -2.73 5.55 -18.46
CA SER A 35 -2.37 5.63 -19.87
C SER A 35 -3.59 5.35 -20.76
N GLU A 36 -3.66 6.02 -21.89
CA GLU A 36 -4.70 5.83 -22.90
C GLU A 36 -4.34 4.69 -23.84
N ALA A 37 -5.29 3.81 -24.13
CA ALA A 37 -5.05 2.68 -25.03
C ALA A 37 -4.83 3.23 -26.44
N THR A 38 -3.74 2.82 -27.09
CA THR A 38 -3.63 3.03 -28.54
C THR A 38 -4.30 1.84 -29.21
N PRO A 39 -5.47 2.00 -29.85
CA PRO A 39 -6.11 0.90 -30.53
C PRO A 39 -5.20 0.36 -31.63
N THR A 40 -5.15 -0.96 -31.76
CA THR A 40 -4.50 -1.60 -32.91
C THR A 40 -5.20 -1.20 -34.21
N THR A 41 -4.56 -1.43 -35.36
CA THR A 41 -5.11 -1.12 -36.68
C THR A 41 -6.51 -1.72 -36.92
N ASP A 42 -6.82 -2.82 -36.21
CA ASP A 42 -8.10 -3.53 -36.29
C ASP A 42 -9.13 -3.09 -35.22
N GLY A 43 -8.79 -2.09 -34.40
CA GLY A 43 -9.65 -1.58 -33.32
C GLY A 43 -9.63 -2.41 -32.03
N THR A 44 -8.80 -3.46 -31.94
CA THR A 44 -8.64 -4.24 -30.71
C THR A 44 -7.87 -3.43 -29.68
N THR A 45 -8.43 -3.32 -28.48
CA THR A 45 -7.81 -2.65 -27.33
C THR A 45 -7.51 -3.66 -26.23
N VAL A 46 -6.38 -3.47 -25.57
CA VAL A 46 -6.00 -4.24 -24.38
C VAL A 46 -5.91 -3.28 -23.22
N THR A 47 -6.58 -3.64 -22.14
CA THR A 47 -6.62 -2.87 -20.90
C THR A 47 -6.01 -3.71 -19.79
N ILE A 48 -5.14 -3.10 -19.00
CA ILE A 48 -4.51 -3.69 -17.82
C ILE A 48 -4.98 -2.91 -16.60
N ASP A 49 -5.87 -3.53 -15.83
CA ASP A 49 -6.29 -3.02 -14.52
C ASP A 49 -5.31 -3.52 -13.46
N LEU A 50 -4.68 -2.61 -12.73
CA LEU A 50 -3.82 -2.94 -11.59
C LEU A 50 -4.72 -3.18 -10.36
N ASN A 51 -4.75 -4.40 -9.85
CA ASN A 51 -5.75 -4.83 -8.87
C ASN A 51 -5.18 -4.95 -7.45
N GLU A 52 -4.04 -5.60 -7.29
CA GLU A 52 -3.46 -5.89 -5.97
C GLU A 52 -1.94 -5.76 -6.00
N VAL A 53 -1.35 -5.19 -4.94
CA VAL A 53 0.11 -5.08 -4.78
C VAL A 53 0.55 -5.86 -3.55
N HIS A 54 1.43 -6.83 -3.71
CA HIS A 54 2.08 -7.53 -2.60
C HIS A 54 3.52 -7.06 -2.45
N SER A 55 3.70 -5.97 -1.71
CA SER A 55 5.03 -5.40 -1.39
C SER A 55 6.04 -6.41 -0.83
N VAL A 56 5.59 -7.35 0.01
CA VAL A 56 6.45 -8.37 0.65
C VAL A 56 6.84 -9.49 -0.29
N LYS A 57 5.92 -9.91 -1.16
CA LYS A 57 6.19 -10.97 -2.15
C LYS A 57 6.97 -10.41 -3.35
N GLY A 58 6.90 -9.10 -3.59
CA GLY A 58 7.49 -8.47 -4.76
C GLY A 58 6.71 -8.76 -6.03
N ASP A 59 5.38 -8.91 -5.93
CA ASP A 59 4.51 -9.07 -7.09
C ASP A 59 3.28 -8.16 -7.02
N MET A 60 2.66 -7.97 -8.17
CA MET A 60 1.42 -7.23 -8.36
C MET A 60 0.51 -8.05 -9.26
N VAL A 61 -0.76 -8.14 -8.92
CA VAL A 61 -1.77 -8.79 -9.74
C VAL A 61 -2.42 -7.73 -10.61
N ALA A 62 -2.34 -7.94 -11.92
CA ALA A 62 -3.01 -7.11 -12.91
C ALA A 62 -4.00 -7.95 -13.72
N ASN A 63 -5.22 -7.44 -13.85
CA ASN A 63 -6.25 -8.06 -14.66
C ASN A 63 -6.17 -7.53 -16.08
N VAL A 64 -6.02 -8.45 -17.03
CA VAL A 64 -5.92 -8.12 -18.45
C VAL A 64 -7.29 -8.34 -19.08
N THR A 65 -7.85 -7.26 -19.60
CA THR A 65 -9.10 -7.27 -20.35
C THR A 65 -8.80 -6.99 -21.81
N VAL A 66 -9.33 -7.81 -22.71
CA VAL A 66 -9.11 -7.66 -24.15
C VAL A 66 -10.46 -7.42 -24.77
N VAL A 67 -10.61 -6.27 -25.44
CA VAL A 67 -11.80 -5.92 -26.19
C VAL A 67 -11.46 -6.06 -27.67
N PRO A 68 -11.92 -7.14 -28.33
CA PRO A 68 -11.65 -7.35 -29.75
C PRO A 68 -12.29 -6.25 -30.58
N GLY A 69 -11.63 -5.89 -31.68
CA GLY A 69 -12.21 -4.99 -32.66
C GLY A 69 -13.46 -5.58 -33.32
N PRO A 70 -14.36 -4.73 -33.86
CA PRO A 70 -15.62 -5.18 -34.46
C PRO A 70 -15.43 -6.12 -35.65
N ALA A 71 -14.28 -6.10 -36.32
CA ALA A 71 -13.95 -7.01 -37.41
C ALA A 71 -13.62 -8.45 -36.96
N LEU A 72 -13.35 -8.66 -35.65
CA LEU A 72 -13.01 -9.97 -35.08
C LEU A 72 -14.19 -10.61 -34.33
N LEU A 73 -15.33 -9.92 -34.25
CA LEU A 73 -16.52 -10.37 -33.54
C LEU A 73 -17.62 -10.71 -34.52
N ASP A 74 -18.31 -11.82 -34.28
CA ASP A 74 -19.55 -12.14 -34.97
C ASP A 74 -20.65 -11.15 -34.55
N PRO A 75 -21.30 -10.42 -35.47
CA PRO A 75 -22.35 -9.46 -35.17
C PRO A 75 -23.56 -10.04 -34.41
N GLN A 76 -23.81 -11.35 -34.51
CA GLN A 76 -24.96 -11.99 -33.88
C GLN A 76 -24.60 -12.60 -32.53
N THR A 77 -23.53 -13.39 -32.48
CA THR A 77 -23.16 -14.15 -31.27
C THR A 77 -22.19 -13.39 -30.36
N HIS A 78 -21.59 -12.29 -30.83
CA HIS A 78 -20.50 -11.55 -30.17
C HIS A 78 -19.30 -12.44 -29.79
N GLY A 79 -19.22 -13.64 -30.37
CA GLY A 79 -18.09 -14.54 -30.23
C GLY A 79 -16.98 -14.20 -31.21
N LEU A 80 -15.76 -14.65 -30.91
CA LEU A 80 -14.60 -14.46 -31.78
C LEU A 80 -14.77 -15.22 -33.11
N LEU A 81 -14.47 -14.55 -34.23
CA LEU A 81 -14.48 -15.15 -35.57
C LEU A 81 -13.28 -16.08 -35.82
N GLU A 82 -12.17 -15.86 -35.11
CA GLU A 82 -10.90 -16.59 -35.20
C GLU A 82 -10.30 -16.79 -33.80
N ASP A 83 -9.32 -17.70 -33.69
CA ASP A 83 -8.60 -17.89 -32.43
C ASP A 83 -7.80 -16.63 -32.06
N LEU A 84 -7.87 -16.21 -30.79
CA LEU A 84 -7.18 -15.04 -30.28
C LEU A 84 -6.29 -15.48 -29.12
N SER A 85 -5.00 -15.16 -29.16
CA SER A 85 -4.11 -15.38 -28.02
C SER A 85 -3.43 -14.08 -27.59
N VAL A 86 -3.37 -13.85 -26.29
CA VAL A 86 -2.66 -12.72 -25.69
C VAL A 86 -1.54 -13.29 -24.85
N ALA A 87 -0.31 -12.89 -25.15
CA ALA A 87 0.84 -13.15 -24.31
C ALA A 87 1.25 -11.86 -23.60
N VAL A 88 1.21 -11.89 -22.28
CA VAL A 88 1.82 -10.86 -21.45
C VAL A 88 3.16 -11.39 -20.99
N GLN A 89 4.22 -10.82 -21.55
CA GLN A 89 5.57 -11.16 -21.14
C GLN A 89 5.98 -10.18 -20.04
N SER A 90 6.07 -10.71 -18.81
CA SER A 90 6.79 -10.09 -17.72
C SER A 90 8.22 -10.63 -17.68
N ALA A 91 9.15 -9.88 -17.08
CA ALA A 91 10.58 -10.20 -17.04
C ALA A 91 10.93 -11.63 -16.58
N VAL A 92 10.06 -12.29 -15.81
CA VAL A 92 10.32 -13.65 -15.28
C VAL A 92 9.12 -14.59 -15.44
N THR A 93 7.88 -14.08 -15.58
CA THR A 93 6.68 -14.90 -15.70
C THR A 93 5.91 -14.55 -16.98
N PRO A 94 6.14 -15.27 -18.09
CA PRO A 94 5.33 -15.12 -19.28
C PRO A 94 3.99 -15.83 -19.09
N THR A 95 2.88 -15.11 -19.28
CA THR A 95 1.53 -15.69 -19.23
C THR A 95 0.89 -15.57 -20.60
N ARG A 96 0.43 -16.70 -21.15
CA ARG A 96 -0.32 -16.72 -22.41
C ARG A 96 -1.74 -17.21 -22.16
N ARG A 97 -2.72 -16.44 -22.60
CA ARG A 97 -4.13 -16.82 -22.60
C ARG A 97 -4.62 -16.94 -24.04
N THR A 98 -5.34 -18.02 -24.33
CA THR A 98 -5.89 -18.30 -25.66
C THR A 98 -7.39 -18.51 -25.54
N TRP A 99 -8.14 -17.88 -26.45
CA TRP A 99 -9.56 -18.09 -26.66
C TRP A 99 -9.75 -18.66 -28.07
N THR A 100 -10.54 -19.72 -28.19
CA THR A 100 -10.84 -20.32 -29.49
C THR A 100 -11.99 -19.59 -30.15
N LYS A 101 -12.13 -19.78 -31.47
CA LYS A 101 -13.29 -19.34 -32.24
C LYS A 101 -14.62 -19.65 -31.52
N GLY A 102 -15.53 -18.67 -31.51
CA GLY A 102 -16.84 -18.73 -30.88
C GLY A 102 -16.85 -18.40 -29.39
N MET A 103 -15.69 -18.29 -28.72
CA MET A 103 -15.63 -17.82 -27.33
C MET A 103 -15.70 -16.29 -27.25
N VAL A 104 -16.16 -15.79 -26.11
CA VAL A 104 -16.05 -14.37 -25.74
C VAL A 104 -14.80 -14.22 -24.85
N PRO A 105 -13.91 -13.24 -25.11
CA PRO A 105 -12.77 -12.99 -24.24
C PRO A 105 -13.22 -12.70 -22.81
N ASP A 106 -12.48 -13.25 -21.86
CA ASP A 106 -12.71 -13.07 -20.42
C ASP A 106 -11.52 -12.35 -19.79
N VAL A 107 -11.73 -11.76 -18.63
CA VAL A 107 -10.68 -11.12 -17.84
C VAL A 107 -9.83 -12.20 -17.18
N PHE A 108 -8.51 -12.08 -17.24
CA PHE A 108 -7.61 -13.03 -16.56
C PHE A 108 -6.52 -12.31 -15.75
N PRO A 109 -6.19 -12.81 -14.55
CA PRO A 109 -5.15 -12.23 -13.72
C PRO A 109 -3.76 -12.63 -14.22
N VAL A 110 -2.83 -11.67 -14.20
CA VAL A 110 -1.42 -11.85 -14.50
C VAL A 110 -0.60 -11.32 -13.33
N ALA A 111 0.32 -12.14 -12.83
CA ALA A 111 1.30 -11.70 -11.84
C ALA A 111 2.46 -10.97 -12.52
N LEU A 112 2.67 -9.71 -12.15
CA LEU A 112 3.75 -8.85 -12.59
C LEU A 112 4.75 -8.68 -11.45
N ILE A 113 6.04 -8.89 -11.74
CA ILE A 113 7.07 -8.74 -10.70
C ILE A 113 7.36 -7.27 -10.43
N LEU A 114 7.39 -6.94 -9.14
CA LEU A 114 7.79 -5.66 -8.59
C LEU A 114 9.13 -5.79 -7.88
N SER A 115 10.06 -4.90 -8.25
CA SER A 115 11.34 -4.73 -7.57
C SER A 115 11.29 -3.47 -6.72
N GLY A 116 11.52 -3.60 -5.42
CA GLY A 116 11.56 -2.47 -4.48
C GLY A 116 12.00 -2.94 -3.11
N ASP A 117 12.31 -1.99 -2.24
CA ASP A 117 12.69 -2.28 -0.85
C ASP A 117 11.53 -1.93 0.10
N PRO A 118 10.86 -2.91 0.71
CA PRO A 118 9.80 -2.67 1.69
C PRO A 118 10.32 -2.06 3.00
N GLY A 119 11.64 -2.04 3.23
CA GLY A 119 12.27 -1.42 4.40
C GLY A 119 11.97 0.07 4.57
N GLY A 120 11.71 0.77 3.45
CA GLY A 120 11.46 2.22 3.40
C GLY A 120 10.04 2.68 3.74
N TYR A 121 9.17 1.79 4.22
CA TYR A 121 7.79 2.11 4.57
C TYR A 121 7.68 3.37 5.46
N PRO A 122 6.74 4.31 5.18
CA PRO A 122 5.70 4.28 4.14
C PRO A 122 6.10 5.00 2.84
N PHE A 123 7.38 5.36 2.69
CA PHE A 123 7.92 6.08 1.52
C PHE A 123 8.67 5.15 0.56
N ASP A 124 8.34 3.86 0.62
CA ASP A 124 8.85 2.80 -0.22
C ASP A 124 8.43 2.99 -1.68
N ARG A 125 9.34 2.62 -2.59
CA ARG A 125 9.16 2.74 -4.04
C ARG A 125 9.43 1.40 -4.70
N TYR A 126 8.55 1.03 -5.62
CA TYR A 126 8.63 -0.20 -6.37
C TYR A 126 8.59 0.10 -7.86
N ARG A 127 9.23 -0.76 -8.64
CA ARG A 127 9.28 -0.67 -10.09
C ARG A 127 8.98 -2.03 -10.69
N SER A 128 8.09 -2.07 -11.68
CA SER A 128 7.85 -3.29 -12.42
C SER A 128 9.01 -3.62 -13.36
N GLY A 129 9.20 -4.91 -13.64
CA GLY A 129 9.98 -5.33 -14.79
C GLY A 129 9.40 -4.77 -16.11
N PRO A 130 10.15 -4.85 -17.23
CA PRO A 130 9.59 -4.55 -18.55
C PRO A 130 8.35 -5.43 -18.81
N ILE A 131 7.25 -4.79 -19.17
CA ILE A 131 5.99 -5.43 -19.53
C ILE A 131 5.82 -5.26 -21.04
N THR A 132 5.66 -6.37 -21.75
CA THR A 132 5.31 -6.35 -23.18
C THR A 132 4.04 -7.17 -23.39
N VAL A 133 3.16 -6.64 -24.22
CA VAL A 133 1.89 -7.30 -24.56
C VAL A 133 1.90 -7.61 -26.04
N GLU A 134 1.79 -8.90 -26.36
CA GLU A 134 1.77 -9.41 -27.72
C GLU A 134 0.45 -10.13 -27.98
N LEU A 135 -0.19 -9.76 -29.09
CA LEU A 135 -1.42 -10.36 -29.57
C LEU A 135 -1.10 -11.30 -30.75
N PHE A 136 -1.68 -12.49 -30.74
CA PHE A 136 -1.57 -13.47 -31.81
C PHE A 136 -2.98 -13.80 -32.33
N ARG A 137 -3.10 -13.93 -33.65
CA ARG A 137 -4.37 -14.21 -34.34
C ARG A 137 -4.31 -15.49 -35.16
N GLY A 138 -5.33 -16.32 -35.05
CA GLY A 138 -5.45 -17.59 -35.73
C GLY A 138 -4.21 -18.47 -35.54
N ALA A 139 -3.83 -19.20 -36.59
CA ALA A 139 -2.59 -19.99 -36.61
C ALA A 139 -1.34 -19.13 -36.90
N SER A 140 -1.48 -17.81 -37.11
CA SER A 140 -0.36 -16.94 -37.42
C SER A 140 0.44 -16.63 -36.16
N HIS A 141 1.75 -16.90 -36.24
CA HIS A 141 2.69 -16.69 -35.14
C HIS A 141 3.28 -15.28 -35.12
N VAL A 142 2.77 -14.34 -35.94
CA VAL A 142 3.27 -12.96 -36.00
C VAL A 142 2.71 -12.17 -34.81
N PRO A 143 3.54 -11.75 -33.84
CA PRO A 143 3.07 -10.97 -32.70
C PRO A 143 2.71 -9.55 -33.14
N ILE A 144 1.49 -9.12 -32.85
CA ILE A 144 1.07 -7.72 -32.94
C ILE A 144 1.33 -7.09 -31.58
N ARG A 145 2.27 -6.15 -31.50
CA ARG A 145 2.53 -5.40 -30.28
C ARG A 145 1.41 -4.41 -30.03
N VAL A 146 0.86 -4.42 -28.82
CA VAL A 146 -0.22 -3.52 -28.41
C VAL A 146 0.28 -2.64 -27.27
N THR A 147 -0.07 -1.36 -27.30
CA THR A 147 0.13 -0.44 -26.17
C THR A 147 -1.11 -0.50 -25.27
N PRO A 148 -1.04 -1.17 -24.11
CA PRO A 148 -2.20 -1.32 -23.23
C PRO A 148 -2.55 -0.01 -22.51
N ALA A 149 -3.84 0.20 -22.23
CA ALA A 149 -4.24 1.19 -21.22
C ALA A 149 -3.96 0.62 -19.83
N PHE A 150 -3.40 1.44 -18.94
CA PHE A 150 -3.22 1.09 -17.54
C PHE A 150 -4.24 1.83 -16.68
N PHE A 151 -4.94 1.11 -15.82
CA PHE A 151 -5.84 1.68 -14.83
C PHE A 151 -5.37 1.32 -13.43
N ASP A 152 -5.30 2.33 -12.56
CA ASP A 152 -5.09 2.13 -11.14
C ASP A 152 -6.42 1.77 -10.48
N ARG A 153 -6.50 0.60 -9.82
CA ARG A 153 -7.62 0.24 -8.96
C ARG A 153 -7.17 -0.17 -7.56
N VAL A 154 -5.93 0.12 -7.18
CA VAL A 154 -5.37 -0.33 -5.90
C VAL A 154 -5.49 0.80 -4.86
N PRO A 155 -6.40 0.69 -3.88
CA PRO A 155 -6.53 1.72 -2.87
C PRO A 155 -5.23 1.86 -2.07
N GLY A 156 -4.84 3.10 -1.76
CA GLY A 156 -3.65 3.36 -0.94
C GLY A 156 -2.31 3.29 -1.68
N TRP A 157 -2.34 3.02 -2.99
CA TRP A 157 -1.18 3.07 -3.89
C TRP A 157 -1.36 4.19 -4.91
N MET A 158 -0.25 4.59 -5.53
CA MET A 158 -0.20 5.60 -6.58
C MET A 158 0.79 5.13 -7.63
N PHE A 159 0.31 4.86 -8.84
CA PHE A 159 1.15 4.39 -9.92
C PHE A 159 1.53 5.53 -10.86
N HIS A 160 2.75 5.46 -11.39
CA HIS A 160 3.25 6.37 -12.41
C HIS A 160 3.84 5.56 -13.53
N THR A 161 3.40 5.81 -14.74
CA THR A 161 4.10 5.36 -15.95
C THR A 161 5.05 6.48 -16.34
N PRO A 162 6.38 6.28 -16.30
CA PRO A 162 7.30 7.25 -16.89
C PRO A 162 6.91 7.41 -18.36
N ALA A 163 6.44 8.59 -18.76
CA ALA A 163 6.14 8.86 -20.16
C ALA A 163 7.38 8.50 -21.00
N ASP A 164 7.16 7.84 -22.15
CA ASP A 164 8.20 7.40 -23.07
C ASP A 164 9.21 8.54 -23.31
N ARG A 165 10.29 8.56 -22.55
CA ARG A 165 11.41 9.45 -22.81
C ARG A 165 12.02 8.96 -24.11
N ASN A 166 11.97 9.81 -25.14
CA ASN A 166 12.65 9.69 -26.43
C ASN A 166 13.84 8.71 -26.37
N GLY A 167 13.61 7.44 -26.73
CA GLY A 167 14.56 6.34 -26.55
C GLY A 167 13.99 5.04 -25.96
N ALA A 168 12.72 5.02 -25.50
CA ALA A 168 12.04 3.78 -25.12
C ALA A 168 11.80 2.87 -26.35
N ILE A 169 12.06 1.57 -26.19
CA ILE A 169 11.79 0.57 -27.22
C ILE A 169 10.26 0.47 -27.39
N PRO A 170 9.72 0.65 -28.62
CA PRO A 170 8.28 0.55 -28.85
C PRO A 170 7.69 -0.76 -28.30
N GLY A 171 6.72 -0.63 -27.39
CA GLY A 171 5.97 -1.74 -26.79
C GLY A 171 6.50 -2.26 -25.45
N VAL A 172 7.57 -1.68 -24.89
CA VAL A 172 8.07 -2.02 -23.53
C VAL A 172 7.58 -0.98 -22.53
N HIS A 173 6.66 -1.36 -21.66
CA HIS A 173 6.14 -0.48 -20.62
C HIS A 173 6.72 -0.81 -19.25
N ARG A 174 6.88 0.22 -18.41
CA ARG A 174 7.25 0.08 -17.00
C ARG A 174 6.29 0.89 -16.15
N VAL A 175 5.95 0.33 -15.00
CA VAL A 175 5.08 0.95 -14.01
C VAL A 175 5.88 1.13 -12.74
N ASP A 176 6.00 2.38 -12.28
CA ASP A 176 6.51 2.70 -10.96
C ASP A 176 5.32 2.77 -9.99
N ALA A 177 5.43 2.10 -8.84
CA ALA A 177 4.42 2.05 -7.80
C ALA A 177 4.97 2.66 -6.51
N GLN A 178 4.20 3.52 -5.88
CA GLN A 178 4.51 4.10 -4.57
C GLN A 178 3.25 4.14 -3.71
N ARG A 179 3.41 4.19 -2.39
CA ARG A 179 2.26 4.34 -1.49
C ARG A 179 1.66 5.73 -1.66
N SER A 180 0.33 5.81 -1.56
CA SER A 180 -0.37 7.08 -1.63
C SER A 180 0.01 7.97 -0.43
N PRO A 181 0.05 9.29 -0.59
CA PRO A 181 0.22 10.23 0.51
C PRO A 181 -0.76 10.03 1.67
N SER A 182 -1.97 9.54 1.36
CA SER A 182 -3.01 9.25 2.35
C SER A 182 -2.67 8.03 3.22
N THR A 183 -2.10 6.98 2.64
CA THR A 183 -1.54 5.83 3.38
C THR A 183 -0.44 6.28 4.34
N ALA A 184 0.49 7.12 3.86
CA ALA A 184 1.56 7.67 4.69
C ALA A 184 1.04 8.55 5.84
N ALA A 185 -0.01 9.36 5.59
CA ALA A 185 -0.66 10.18 6.62
C ALA A 185 -1.32 9.32 7.70
N PHE A 186 -2.06 8.28 7.31
CA PHE A 186 -2.70 7.35 8.24
C PHE A 186 -1.65 6.62 9.09
N ALA A 187 -0.57 6.14 8.47
CA ALA A 187 0.56 5.55 9.17
C ALA A 187 1.19 6.54 10.18
N ALA A 188 1.37 7.81 9.79
CA ALA A 188 1.90 8.84 10.67
C ALA A 188 1.00 9.10 11.91
N VAL A 189 -0.33 9.07 11.75
CA VAL A 189 -1.27 9.19 12.86
C VAL A 189 -1.14 8.02 13.84
N LEU A 190 -1.06 6.78 13.34
CA LEU A 190 -0.88 5.59 14.18
C LEU A 190 0.45 5.60 14.93
N VAL A 191 1.53 5.97 14.24
CA VAL A 191 2.86 6.13 14.85
C VAL A 191 2.85 7.27 15.89
N GLY A 192 2.18 8.38 15.60
CA GLY A 192 1.97 9.47 16.54
C GLY A 192 1.19 9.03 17.79
N ALA A 193 0.19 8.17 17.64
CA ALA A 193 -0.56 7.59 18.75
C ALA A 193 0.34 6.70 19.64
N LEU A 194 1.19 5.86 19.04
CA LEU A 194 2.17 5.05 19.76
C LEU A 194 3.13 5.92 20.58
N ILE A 195 3.70 6.97 19.98
CA ILE A 195 4.57 7.93 20.66
C ILE A 195 3.81 8.65 21.79
N THR A 196 2.56 9.03 21.56
CA THR A 196 1.72 9.70 22.56
C THR A 196 1.47 8.79 23.77
N ILE A 197 1.16 7.50 23.55
CA ILE A 197 0.99 6.52 24.62
C ILE A 197 2.29 6.35 25.43
N ALA A 198 3.44 6.20 24.76
CA ALA A 198 4.73 6.09 25.44
C ALA A 198 5.09 7.33 26.26
N THR A 199 4.90 8.52 25.69
CA THR A 199 5.17 9.80 26.37
C THR A 199 4.25 10.02 27.57
N LEU A 200 2.96 9.70 27.45
CA LEU A 200 2.03 9.75 28.58
C LEU A 200 2.45 8.81 29.70
N GLY A 201 2.84 7.57 29.36
CA GLY A 201 3.37 6.61 30.31
C GLY A 201 4.61 7.12 31.04
N ALA A 202 5.58 7.67 30.30
CA ALA A 202 6.79 8.26 30.86
C ALA A 202 6.49 9.45 31.77
N VAL A 203 5.59 10.36 31.36
CA VAL A 203 5.20 11.53 32.17
C VAL A 203 4.55 11.08 33.47
N VAL A 204 3.65 10.10 33.45
CA VAL A 204 3.01 9.56 34.65
C VAL A 204 4.06 8.95 35.58
N ALA A 205 4.94 8.11 35.05
CA ALA A 205 6.00 7.46 35.83
C ALA A 205 6.93 8.51 36.49
N VAL A 206 7.40 9.50 35.73
CA VAL A 206 8.28 10.57 36.22
C VAL A 206 7.59 11.43 37.29
N GLN A 207 6.30 11.75 37.14
CA GLN A 207 5.56 12.53 38.13
C GLN A 207 5.34 11.77 39.42
N THR A 208 5.12 10.45 39.35
CA THR A 208 5.07 9.58 40.54
C THR A 208 6.44 9.49 41.22
N ALA A 209 7.53 9.41 40.45
CA ALA A 209 8.89 9.39 40.99
C ALA A 209 9.32 10.70 41.66
N ARG A 210 8.75 11.84 41.24
CA ARG A 210 8.98 13.16 41.85
C ARG A 210 8.10 13.45 43.07
N ASN A 211 7.41 12.44 43.61
CA ASN A 211 6.47 12.54 44.73
C ASN A 211 5.35 13.58 44.54
N ARG A 212 5.07 13.96 43.29
CA ARG A 212 3.99 14.92 42.98
C ARG A 212 2.61 14.28 42.96
N ARG A 213 2.53 12.96 42.83
CA ARG A 213 1.28 12.18 42.87
C ARG A 213 1.48 10.87 43.62
N ARG A 214 0.47 10.46 44.40
CA ARG A 214 0.48 9.20 45.17
C ARG A 214 0.45 8.00 44.23
N PHE A 215 1.11 6.93 44.65
CA PHE A 215 1.05 5.63 43.98
C PHE A 215 -0.38 5.06 44.05
N GLN A 216 -0.84 4.49 42.94
CA GLN A 216 -2.15 3.84 42.84
C GLN A 216 -1.94 2.47 42.18
N PRO A 217 -2.22 1.35 42.87
CA PRO A 217 -2.07 0.00 42.31
C PRO A 217 -2.70 -0.20 40.91
N PRO A 218 -3.88 0.38 40.59
CA PRO A 218 -4.49 0.28 39.26
C PRO A 218 -3.65 0.85 38.10
N MET A 219 -2.66 1.70 38.36
CA MET A 219 -1.82 2.25 37.29
C MET A 219 -0.85 1.21 36.71
N THR A 220 -0.52 0.18 37.49
CA THR A 220 0.36 -0.90 37.03
C THR A 220 -0.30 -1.72 35.92
N THR A 221 -1.60 -2.00 36.06
CA THR A 221 -2.39 -2.70 35.02
C THR A 221 -2.58 -1.83 33.78
N TRP A 222 -2.67 -0.51 33.94
CA TRP A 222 -2.72 0.43 32.82
C TRP A 222 -1.43 0.43 31.98
N PHE A 223 -0.24 0.43 32.62
CA PHE A 223 1.03 0.29 31.91
C PHE A 223 1.13 -1.04 31.14
N ALA A 224 0.71 -2.14 31.76
CA ALA A 224 0.67 -3.45 31.10
C ALA A 224 -0.26 -3.41 29.88
N ALA A 225 -1.46 -2.83 30.00
CA ALA A 225 -2.40 -2.69 28.89
C ALA A 225 -1.81 -1.88 27.73
N MET A 226 -1.11 -0.77 28.01
CA MET A 226 -0.43 0.02 26.99
C MET A 226 0.64 -0.79 26.25
N LEU A 227 1.42 -1.60 26.96
CA LEU A 227 2.46 -2.45 26.38
C LEU A 227 1.85 -3.50 25.43
N PHE A 228 0.74 -4.12 25.83
CA PHE A 228 0.01 -5.06 24.97
C PHE A 228 -0.67 -4.38 23.78
N ALA A 229 -1.06 -3.11 23.91
CA ALA A 229 -1.69 -2.35 22.82
C ALA A 229 -0.71 -1.98 21.69
N VAL A 230 0.60 -1.97 21.94
CA VAL A 230 1.61 -1.60 20.93
C VAL A 230 1.56 -2.53 19.72
N VAL A 231 1.48 -3.85 19.94
CA VAL A 231 1.53 -4.85 18.87
C VAL A 231 0.31 -4.77 17.94
N PRO A 232 -0.94 -4.77 18.44
CA PRO A 232 -2.11 -4.56 17.59
C PRO A 232 -2.06 -3.23 16.82
N LEU A 233 -1.61 -2.15 17.47
CA LEU A 233 -1.57 -0.83 16.83
C LEU A 233 -0.52 -0.75 15.71
N ARG A 234 0.63 -1.41 15.90
CA ARG A 234 1.65 -1.59 14.84
C ARG A 234 1.10 -2.42 13.67
N ASN A 235 0.34 -3.47 13.96
CA ASN A 235 -0.24 -4.34 12.93
C ASN A 235 -1.47 -3.74 12.24
N ALA A 236 -2.02 -2.64 12.77
CA ALA A 236 -3.07 -1.86 12.15
C ALA A 236 -2.54 -0.86 11.09
N LEU A 237 -1.23 -0.82 10.86
CA LEU A 237 -0.65 -0.06 9.75
C LEU A 237 -1.20 -0.60 8.41
N PRO A 238 -1.57 0.28 7.45
CA PRO A 238 -2.05 -0.15 6.13
C PRO A 238 -1.00 -1.01 5.43
N ASP A 239 -1.43 -2.14 4.86
CA ASP A 239 -0.52 -3.16 4.30
C ASP A 239 0.69 -3.40 5.22
N ALA A 240 0.39 -3.75 6.47
CA ALA A 240 1.34 -3.79 7.57
C ALA A 240 2.71 -4.34 7.11
N PRO A 241 3.77 -3.53 7.22
CA PRO A 241 5.06 -3.91 6.67
C PRO A 241 5.61 -5.17 7.38
N PRO A 242 6.56 -5.91 6.75
CA PRO A 242 7.27 -6.99 7.40
C PRO A 242 7.87 -6.54 8.74
N ILE A 243 7.97 -7.47 9.69
CA ILE A 243 8.66 -7.18 10.96
C ILE A 243 10.12 -6.87 10.65
N GLY A 244 10.63 -5.79 11.25
CA GLY A 244 12.02 -5.35 11.06
C GLY A 244 12.19 -4.24 10.02
N THR A 245 11.10 -3.63 9.55
CA THR A 245 11.17 -2.41 8.75
C THR A 245 11.67 -1.21 9.56
N TRP A 246 12.05 -0.14 8.87
CA TRP A 246 12.67 1.04 9.50
C TRP A 246 11.81 1.65 10.62
N ILE A 247 10.48 1.67 10.50
CA ILE A 247 9.56 2.16 11.55
C ILE A 247 9.64 1.30 12.82
N ASP A 248 9.74 -0.02 12.68
CA ASP A 248 9.79 -0.91 13.84
C ASP A 248 11.04 -0.63 14.67
N VAL A 249 12.18 -0.45 14.01
CA VAL A 249 13.48 -0.19 14.66
C VAL A 249 13.56 1.24 15.22
N SER A 250 13.09 2.23 14.46
CA SER A 250 13.23 3.64 14.84
C SER A 250 12.18 4.13 15.83
N VAL A 251 10.97 3.56 15.84
CA VAL A 251 9.88 4.04 16.69
C VAL A 251 9.31 2.95 17.58
N VAL A 252 8.85 1.82 17.03
CA VAL A 252 8.10 0.82 17.81
C VAL A 252 8.96 0.24 18.93
N LEU A 253 10.22 -0.10 18.64
CA LEU A 253 11.18 -0.58 19.62
C LEU A 253 11.35 0.44 20.76
N TRP A 254 11.52 1.72 20.44
CA TRP A 254 11.71 2.77 21.45
C TRP A 254 10.44 3.04 22.26
N VAL A 255 9.27 2.93 21.65
CA VAL A 255 7.97 2.98 22.36
C VAL A 255 7.90 1.87 23.41
N ILE A 256 8.26 0.64 23.05
CA ILE A 256 8.30 -0.49 24.00
C ILE A 256 9.34 -0.23 25.10
N VAL A 257 10.56 0.17 24.74
CA VAL A 257 11.62 0.46 25.72
C VAL A 257 11.19 1.54 26.71
N ILE A 258 10.57 2.63 26.24
CA ILE A 258 10.07 3.71 27.09
C ILE A 258 8.96 3.20 28.00
N LEU A 259 8.02 2.40 27.50
CA LEU A 259 6.94 1.84 28.32
C LEU A 259 7.46 0.89 29.40
N VAL A 260 8.40 -0.01 29.05
CA VAL A 260 9.05 -0.92 30.00
C VAL A 260 9.84 -0.13 31.06
N ALA A 261 10.60 0.88 30.65
CA ALA A 261 11.35 1.73 31.57
C ALA A 261 10.40 2.51 32.50
N SER A 262 9.29 3.02 31.96
CA SER A 262 8.26 3.74 32.72
C SER A 262 7.59 2.83 33.76
N MET A 263 7.22 1.62 33.35
CA MET A 263 6.64 0.60 34.24
C MET A 263 7.64 0.20 35.33
N SER A 264 8.90 -0.03 34.97
CA SER A 264 9.97 -0.37 35.93
C SER A 264 10.17 0.76 36.94
N LEU A 265 10.28 2.01 36.48
CA LEU A 265 10.38 3.18 37.33
C LEU A 265 9.19 3.28 38.29
N TYR A 266 7.97 3.09 37.78
CA TYR A 266 6.74 3.10 38.59
C TYR A 266 6.77 2.04 39.71
N ILE A 267 7.21 0.82 39.40
CA ILE A 267 7.35 -0.28 40.37
C ILE A 267 8.47 0.01 41.39
N THR A 268 9.59 0.59 40.99
CA THR A 268 10.63 0.97 41.97
C THR A 268 10.16 2.06 42.94
N CYS A 269 9.32 2.99 42.47
CA CYS A 269 8.67 3.98 43.34
C CYS A 269 7.70 3.33 44.32
N TRP A 270 6.99 2.28 43.92
CA TRP A 270 6.16 1.49 44.84
C TRP A 270 6.99 0.90 45.99
N TRP A 271 8.11 0.25 45.67
CA TRP A 271 9.00 -0.32 46.69
C TRP A 271 9.55 0.74 47.64
N ARG A 272 9.86 1.94 47.13
CA ARG A 272 10.34 3.06 47.96
C ARG A 272 9.24 3.63 48.87
N HIS A 273 8.01 3.76 48.39
CA HIS A 273 6.91 4.39 49.12
C HIS A 273 6.21 3.47 50.12
N LEU A 274 6.28 2.14 49.93
CA LEU A 274 5.66 1.15 50.82
C LEU A 274 6.69 0.36 51.64
N LYS A 275 7.87 0.93 51.95
CA LYS A 275 8.73 0.30 52.95
C LYS A 275 7.95 0.18 54.27
N PRO A 276 7.69 -1.04 54.78
CA PRO A 276 7.09 -1.20 56.09
C PRO A 276 8.05 -0.59 57.13
N GLU A 277 7.51 0.23 58.03
CA GLU A 277 8.25 0.68 59.23
C GLU A 277 8.54 -0.51 60.16
#